data_AF-A0A1V5BMN1-F1
#
_entry.id   AF-A0A1V5BMN1-F1
#
_cell.length_a   1.000
_cell.length_b   1.000
_cell.length_c   1.000
_cell.angle_alpha   90.00
_cell.angle_beta   90.00
_cell.angle_gamma   90.00
#
_symmetry.space_group_name_H-M   'P 1'
#
loop_
_entity.id
_entity.type
_entity.pdbx_description
1 polymer ?
#
loop_
_entity_poly.entity_id
_entity_poly.type
_entity_poly.pdbx_seq_one_letter_code
_entity_poly.pdbx_strand_id
1 'polypeptide(L)'
;MDKKTLLINRIHRNFADYKEKLLKVDGEGIFEKAEEIAAYTQVHWYLTVDHHYEPEELDYLLLFQNPLGVVADQYQNELRCVNDVLELIVRAGNKQDGLGDYPLMKKHGEPER
;
A
#
# COMPACT_ATOMS: atom_id res chain seq x y z
N MET A 1 16.04 20.09 17.27
CA MET A 1 15.43 18.87 16.69
C MET A 1 16.20 18.56 15.43
N ASP A 2 16.73 17.35 15.27
CA ASP A 2 17.47 16.95 14.07
C ASP A 2 16.52 16.74 12.88
N LYS A 3 17.06 16.72 11.66
CA LYS A 3 16.27 16.65 10.42
C LYS A 3 15.42 15.37 10.34
N LYS A 4 15.94 14.23 10.81
CA LYS A 4 15.20 12.96 10.85
C LYS A 4 14.01 13.05 11.78
N THR A 5 14.20 13.52 13.02
CA THR A 5 13.08 13.73 13.95
C THR A 5 12.04 14.71 13.39
N LEU A 6 12.47 15.78 12.72
CA LEU A 6 11.56 16.74 12.07
C LEU A 6 10.73 16.07 10.97
N LEU A 7 11.36 15.28 10.11
CA LEU A 7 10.69 14.56 9.02
C LEU A 7 9.69 13.54 9.56
N ILE A 8 10.10 12.69 10.52
CA ILE A 8 9.22 11.66 11.12
C ILE A 8 7.99 12.31 11.76
N ASN A 9 8.17 13.41 12.51
CA ASN A 9 7.04 14.14 13.09
C ASN A 9 6.10 14.71 12.02
N ARG A 10 6.64 15.20 10.90
CA ARG A 10 5.82 15.68 9.77
C ARG A 10 5.05 14.53 9.13
N ILE A 11 5.67 13.38 8.92
CA ILE A 11 5.04 12.17 8.36
C ILE A 11 3.89 11.69 9.27
N HIS A 12 4.12 11.60 10.58
CA HIS A 12 3.07 11.26 11.56
C HIS A 12 1.88 12.21 11.46
N ARG A 13 2.13 13.52 11.36
CA ARG A 13 1.08 14.52 11.19
C ARG A 13 0.34 14.34 9.87
N ASN A 14 1.04 14.16 8.76
CA ASN A 14 0.41 13.93 7.47
C ASN A 14 -0.49 12.69 7.47
N PHE A 15 -0.07 11.62 8.15
CA PHE A 15 -0.88 10.42 8.28
C PHE A 15 -2.09 10.61 9.21
N ALA A 16 -1.96 11.39 10.28
CA ALA A 16 -3.09 11.77 11.11
C ALA A 16 -4.12 12.58 10.30
N ASP A 17 -3.67 13.62 9.59
CA ASP A 17 -4.53 14.44 8.71
C ASP A 17 -5.20 13.59 7.63
N TYR A 18 -4.50 12.60 7.08
CA TYR A 18 -5.05 11.63 6.13
C TYR A 18 -6.17 10.79 6.74
N LYS A 19 -5.93 10.19 7.92
CA LYS A 19 -6.94 9.40 8.63
C LYS A 19 -8.17 10.22 8.98
N GLU A 20 -8.00 11.47 9.41
CA GLU A 20 -9.12 12.38 9.68
C GLU A 20 -9.96 12.69 8.44
N LYS A 21 -9.34 12.78 7.25
CA LYS A 21 -10.07 12.90 5.99
C LYS A 21 -10.79 11.61 5.65
N LEU A 22 -10.15 10.46 5.83
CA LEU A 22 -10.73 9.15 5.52
C LEU A 22 -11.96 8.84 6.38
N LEU A 23 -11.95 9.21 7.67
CA LEU A 23 -13.09 9.03 8.57
C LEU A 23 -14.33 9.83 8.18
N LYS A 24 -14.21 10.79 7.25
CA LYS A 24 -15.34 11.56 6.70
C LYS A 24 -15.92 10.94 5.43
N VAL A 25 -15.27 9.93 4.87
CA VAL A 25 -15.75 9.18 3.72
C VAL A 25 -16.79 8.18 4.22
N ASP A 26 -17.87 7.99 3.47
CA ASP A 26 -18.87 6.98 3.80
C ASP A 26 -18.34 5.55 3.57
N GLY A 27 -19.12 4.57 4.01
CA GLY A 27 -18.74 3.16 3.93
C GLY A 27 -18.63 2.62 2.50
N GLU A 28 -19.29 3.22 1.51
CA GLU A 28 -19.17 2.78 0.10
C GLU A 28 -17.92 3.38 -0.54
N GLY A 29 -17.67 4.67 -0.32
CA GLY A 29 -16.49 5.39 -0.82
C GLY A 29 -15.16 4.88 -0.26
N ILE A 30 -15.17 4.11 0.84
CA ILE A 30 -13.93 3.52 1.38
C ILE A 30 -13.35 2.46 0.45
N PHE A 31 -14.19 1.73 -0.29
CA PHE A 31 -13.73 0.69 -1.23
C PHE A 31 -13.00 1.31 -2.43
N GLU A 32 -13.45 2.48 -2.88
CA GLU A 32 -12.77 3.25 -3.94
C GLU A 32 -11.39 3.76 -3.50
N LYS A 33 -11.18 3.87 -2.19
CA LYS A 33 -9.92 4.31 -1.59
C LYS A 33 -9.01 3.18 -1.13
N ALA A 34 -9.37 1.90 -1.32
CA ALA A 34 -8.62 0.77 -0.79
C ALA A 34 -7.13 0.79 -1.18
N GLU A 35 -6.81 1.05 -2.44
CA GLU A 35 -5.42 1.15 -2.91
C GLU A 35 -4.68 2.32 -2.26
N GLU A 36 -5.35 3.47 -2.10
CA GLU A 36 -4.80 4.68 -1.47
C GLU A 36 -4.49 4.42 0.01
N ILE A 37 -5.42 3.78 0.72
CA ILE A 37 -5.27 3.40 2.12
C ILE A 37 -4.08 2.45 2.30
N ALA A 38 -3.97 1.43 1.43
CA ALA A 38 -2.86 0.48 1.47
C ALA A 38 -1.52 1.17 1.26
N ALA A 39 -1.42 2.05 0.26
CA ALA A 39 -0.19 2.79 -0.02
C ALA A 39 0.21 3.72 1.13
N TYR A 40 -0.70 4.54 1.64
CA TYR A 40 -0.42 5.44 2.76
C TYR A 40 0.02 4.67 4.00
N THR A 41 -0.60 3.51 4.28
CA THR A 41 -0.25 2.67 5.43
C THR A 41 1.14 2.05 5.28
N GLN A 42 1.45 1.48 4.11
CA GLN A 42 2.74 0.84 3.83
C GLN A 42 3.88 1.85 3.85
N VAL A 43 3.72 2.99 3.17
CA VAL A 43 4.74 4.03 3.09
C VAL A 43 4.95 4.67 4.47
N HIS A 44 3.88 4.95 5.22
CA HIS A 44 4.02 5.47 6.58
C HIS A 44 4.84 4.52 7.46
N TRP A 45 4.51 3.23 7.48
CA TRP A 45 5.26 2.25 8.26
C TRP A 45 6.73 2.21 7.85
N TYR A 46 7.01 2.09 6.55
CA TYR A 46 8.37 2.01 6.05
C TYR A 46 9.20 3.24 6.46
N LEU A 47 8.69 4.43 6.17
CA LEU A 47 9.39 5.70 6.44
C LEU A 47 9.60 6.00 7.92
N THR A 48 8.82 5.42 8.83
CA THR A 48 8.88 5.74 10.27
C THR A 48 9.51 4.63 11.11
N VAL A 49 9.50 3.39 10.63
CA VAL A 49 9.94 2.21 11.39
C VAL A 49 11.17 1.55 10.77
N ASP A 50 11.16 1.30 9.46
CA ASP A 50 12.14 0.41 8.80
C ASP A 50 13.25 1.18 8.06
N HIS A 51 12.94 2.40 7.60
CA HIS A 51 13.82 3.14 6.71
C HIS A 51 14.98 3.84 7.44
N HIS A 52 16.17 3.69 6.86
CA HIS A 52 17.40 4.34 7.30
C HIS A 52 17.71 5.46 6.32
N TYR A 53 17.52 6.70 6.76
CA TYR A 53 17.66 7.88 5.91
C TYR A 53 19.11 8.31 5.73
N GLU A 54 19.47 8.57 4.47
CA GLU A 54 20.66 9.33 4.11
C GLU A 54 20.42 10.85 4.21
N PRO A 55 21.45 11.67 4.43
CA PRO A 55 21.32 13.12 4.58
C PRO A 55 20.61 13.81 3.40
N GLU A 56 20.88 13.38 2.17
CA GLU A 56 20.31 13.93 0.95
C GLU A 56 18.81 13.63 0.83
N GLU A 57 18.37 12.45 1.27
CA GLU A 57 16.96 12.06 1.29
C GLU A 57 16.18 12.90 2.30
N LEU A 58 16.76 13.16 3.47
CA LEU A 58 16.17 14.05 4.47
C LEU A 58 15.96 15.45 3.88
N ASP A 59 16.98 15.98 3.20
CA ASP A 59 16.90 17.30 2.60
C ASP A 59 15.86 17.37 1.48
N TYR A 60 15.78 16.34 0.65
CA TYR A 60 14.79 16.23 -0.40
C TYR A 60 13.35 16.14 0.16
N LEU A 61 13.09 15.21 1.08
CA LEU A 61 11.73 14.98 1.61
C LEU A 61 11.24 16.17 2.45
N LEU A 62 12.13 16.88 3.12
CA LEU A 62 11.78 18.07 3.91
C LEU A 62 11.35 19.28 3.07
N LEU A 63 11.56 19.26 1.74
CA LEU A 63 11.03 20.27 0.82
C LEU A 63 9.49 20.27 0.78
N PHE A 64 8.86 19.13 1.05
CA PHE A 64 7.42 18.96 0.90
C PHE A 64 6.66 19.26 2.20
N GLN A 65 5.48 19.85 2.08
CA GLN A 65 4.53 19.98 3.20
C GLN A 65 3.91 18.62 3.56
N ASN A 66 3.72 17.76 2.56
CA ASN A 66 3.20 16.40 2.70
C ASN A 66 4.14 15.37 2.05
N PRO A 67 5.34 15.12 2.63
CA PRO A 67 6.25 14.09 2.12
C PRO A 67 5.63 12.70 2.05
N LEU A 68 4.74 12.35 2.99
CA LEU A 68 4.05 11.06 2.99
C LEU A 68 3.22 10.86 1.70
N GLY A 69 2.44 11.87 1.31
CA GLY A 69 1.63 11.81 0.09
C GLY A 69 2.48 11.68 -1.18
N VAL A 70 3.59 12.43 -1.27
CA VAL A 70 4.50 12.34 -2.42
C VAL A 70 5.02 10.92 -2.63
N VAL A 71 5.46 10.27 -1.54
CA VAL A 71 5.99 8.90 -1.63
C VAL A 71 4.87 7.88 -1.84
N ALA A 72 3.70 8.07 -1.23
CA ALA A 72 2.54 7.20 -1.43
C ALA A 72 2.05 7.20 -2.89
N ASP A 73 1.94 8.37 -3.51
CA ASP A 73 1.52 8.50 -4.92
C ASP A 73 2.52 7.81 -5.85
N GLN A 74 3.83 7.99 -5.61
CA GLN A 74 4.88 7.33 -6.39
C GLN A 74 4.84 5.80 -6.21
N TYR A 75 4.69 5.32 -4.98
CA TYR A 75 4.57 3.90 -4.67
C TYR A 75 3.38 3.25 -5.40
N GLN A 76 2.24 3.92 -5.44
CA GLN A 76 1.07 3.43 -6.19
C GLN A 76 1.32 3.36 -7.68
N ASN A 77 1.94 4.38 -8.27
CA ASN A 77 2.25 4.39 -9.70
C ASN A 77 3.16 3.22 -10.08
N GLU A 78 4.15 2.90 -9.25
CA GLU A 78 5.04 1.77 -9.46
C GLU A 78 4.30 0.42 -9.32
N LEU A 79 3.48 0.23 -8.29
CA LEU A 79 2.68 -0.99 -8.12
C LEU A 79 1.69 -1.22 -9.27
N ARG A 80 1.04 -0.16 -9.77
CA ARG A 80 0.11 -0.26 -10.90
C ARG A 80 0.80 -0.72 -12.18
N CYS A 81 2.08 -0.39 -12.36
CA CYS A 81 2.88 -0.87 -13.49
C CYS A 81 3.32 -2.34 -13.33
N VAL A 82 3.38 -2.87 -12.11
CA VAL A 82 3.86 -4.24 -11.81
C VAL A 82 2.70 -5.26 -11.71
N ASN A 83 1.48 -4.82 -11.40
CA ASN A 83 0.31 -5.70 -11.20
C ASN A 83 -0.32 -6.18 -12.53
N ASP A 84 0.41 -6.96 -13.33
CA ASP A 84 -0.22 -7.76 -14.40
C ASP A 84 -0.90 -8.99 -13.77
N VAL A 85 -2.20 -8.85 -13.52
CA VAL A 85 -3.05 -9.92 -12.97
C VAL A 85 -2.97 -11.19 -13.82
N LEU A 86 -2.73 -11.07 -15.14
CA LEU A 86 -2.57 -12.23 -16.02
C LEU A 86 -1.31 -13.02 -15.67
N GLU A 87 -0.18 -12.35 -15.43
CA GLU A 87 1.07 -13.02 -15.04
C GLU A 87 0.92 -13.76 -13.70
N LEU A 88 0.21 -13.15 -12.73
CA LEU A 88 -0.09 -13.78 -11.45
C LEU A 88 -0.91 -15.07 -11.63
N ILE A 89 -1.96 -15.04 -12.46
CA ILE A 89 -2.80 -16.21 -12.75
C ILE A 89 -1.98 -17.31 -13.41
N VAL A 90 -1.17 -16.97 -14.42
CA VAL A 90 -0.31 -17.93 -15.12
C VAL A 90 0.68 -18.56 -14.16
N ARG A 91 1.32 -17.77 -13.29
CA ARG A 91 2.25 -18.27 -12.28
C ARG A 91 1.56 -19.19 -11.27
N ALA A 92 0.43 -18.76 -10.73
CA ALA A 92 -0.33 -19.55 -9.75
C ALA A 92 -0.77 -20.89 -10.34
N GLY A 93 -1.27 -20.89 -11.58
CA GLY A 93 -1.63 -22.11 -12.30
C GLY A 93 -0.44 -23.04 -12.55
N ASN A 94 0.69 -22.50 -12.98
CA ASN A 94 1.92 -23.27 -13.22
C ASN A 94 2.48 -23.90 -11.94
N LYS A 95 2.43 -23.17 -10.81
CA LYS A 95 2.95 -23.64 -9.52
C LYS A 95 1.94 -24.42 -8.70
N GLN A 96 0.68 -24.46 -9.13
CA GLN A 96 -0.44 -24.95 -8.33
C GLN A 96 -0.53 -24.26 -6.96
N ASP A 97 -0.10 -22.99 -6.89
CA ASP A 97 -0.14 -22.20 -5.65
C ASP A 97 -1.61 -22.03 -5.20
N GLY A 98 -1.91 -22.35 -3.93
CA GLY A 98 -3.26 -22.24 -3.36
C GLY A 98 -4.17 -23.46 -3.54
N LEU A 99 -3.73 -24.52 -4.24
CA LEU A 99 -4.43 -25.82 -4.32
C LEU A 99 -4.33 -26.57 -2.98
N GLY A 100 -5.07 -26.09 -1.98
CA GLY A 100 -5.09 -26.62 -0.61
C GLY A 100 -5.46 -25.55 0.43
N ASP A 101 -5.18 -24.29 0.13
CA ASP A 101 -5.48 -23.15 1.01
C ASP A 101 -6.91 -22.62 0.81
N TYR A 102 -7.53 -22.93 -0.33
CA TYR A 102 -8.88 -22.47 -0.69
C TYR A 102 -9.78 -23.64 -1.09
N PRO A 103 -11.09 -23.58 -0.75
CA PRO A 103 -12.04 -24.62 -1.14
C PRO A 103 -12.15 -24.71 -2.67
N LEU A 104 -12.01 -25.93 -3.19
CA LEU A 104 -12.16 -26.21 -4.61
C LEU A 104 -13.62 -26.46 -4.95
N MET A 105 -14.06 -25.91 -6.08
CA MET A 105 -15.35 -26.31 -6.65
C MET A 105 -15.29 -27.76 -7.11
N LYS A 106 -16.42 -28.47 -7.02
CA LYS A 106 -16.58 -29.78 -7.68
C LYS A 106 -16.27 -29.63 -9.16
N LYS A 107 -15.62 -30.63 -9.74
CA LYS A 107 -15.34 -30.60 -11.18
C LYS A 107 -16.66 -30.48 -11.94
N HIS A 108 -16.71 -29.58 -12.92
CA HIS A 108 -17.87 -29.44 -13.79
C HIS A 108 -18.22 -30.82 -14.40
N GLY A 109 -19.39 -31.35 -14.05
CA GLY A 109 -19.90 -32.64 -14.54
C GLY A 109 -19.86 -33.82 -13.56
N GLU A 110 -19.38 -33.67 -12.32
CA GLU A 110 -19.52 -34.73 -11.31
C GLU A 110 -20.95 -34.75 -10.72
N PRO A 111 -21.65 -35.90 -10.72
CA PRO A 111 -23.00 -35.98 -10.17
C PRO A 111 -22.99 -35.76 -8.65
N GLU A 112 -23.97 -35.01 -8.14
CA GLU A 112 -24.23 -34.92 -6.71
C GLU A 112 -24.65 -36.31 -6.21
N ARG A 113 -23.85 -36.88 -5.28
CA ARG A 113 -24.19 -38.11 -4.57
C ARG A 113 -25.11 -37.82 -3.41
#